data_AF-A0A1X7SV09-F1
#
_entry.id   AF-A0A1X7SV09-F1
#
_cell.length_a   1.000
_cell.length_b   1.000
_cell.length_c   1.000
_cell.angle_alpha   90.00
_cell.angle_beta   90.00
_cell.angle_gamma   90.00
#
_symmetry.space_group_name_H-M   'P 1'
#
loop_
_entity.id
_entity.type
_entity.pdbx_description
1 polymer ?
#
loop_
_entity_poly.entity_id
_entity_poly.type
_entity_poly.pdbx_seq_one_letter_code
_entity_poly.pdbx_strand_id
1 'polypeptide(L)'
;VEIHVTLSPKAIKVSILLNRLRLIGIIDLLIELKQFVIDKIPEVDEDEYDQSVLEEVDGEEDNSLLQIKLKSLPPPKEDEEKKPDRDVKVGLSITETDLVVVEDLTSFTSNAVVMKGTVVLNFHSPPTIKGPSTLHCSVDGLELFSCCVSQEDDTALSILDPVSIGVELKPLDTPSKDGGTHTLEFDVRQLNVRLSYNDIKLFVAILQNLQASASSSSSGRTEQVPRLSGVN
;
A
#
# COMPACT_ATOMS: atom_id res chain seq x y z
N VAL A 1 12.54 9.91 -6.11
CA VAL A 1 12.29 8.80 -5.16
C VAL A 1 13.63 8.33 -4.66
N GLU A 2 13.83 8.30 -3.35
CA GLU A 2 15.03 7.73 -2.72
C GLU A 2 14.60 6.62 -1.77
N ILE A 3 15.25 5.46 -1.85
CA ILE A 3 14.94 4.29 -1.03
C ILE A 3 16.23 3.81 -0.40
N HIS A 4 16.27 3.81 0.93
CA HIS A 4 17.37 3.28 1.72
C HIS A 4 16.91 2.04 2.47
N VAL A 5 17.52 0.90 2.15
CA VAL A 5 17.28 -0.37 2.84
C VAL A 5 18.55 -0.78 3.55
N THR A 6 18.47 -0.93 4.87
CA THR A 6 19.53 -1.50 5.69
C THR A 6 19.03 -2.82 6.25
N LEU A 7 19.70 -3.91 5.85
CA LEU A 7 19.42 -5.24 6.36
C LEU A 7 20.53 -5.67 7.31
N SER A 8 20.16 -6.03 8.52
CA SER A 8 21.04 -6.60 9.52
C SER A 8 20.45 -7.91 10.05
N PRO A 9 21.26 -8.83 10.60
CA PRO A 9 20.75 -10.10 11.14
C PRO A 9 19.64 -9.92 12.19
N LYS A 10 19.65 -8.80 12.91
CA LYS A 10 18.74 -8.47 14.02
C LYS A 10 17.70 -7.40 13.69
N ALA A 11 17.83 -6.69 12.57
CA ALA A 11 17.00 -5.54 12.26
C ALA A 11 16.86 -5.27 10.77
N ILE A 12 15.70 -4.77 10.37
CA ILE A 12 15.39 -4.31 9.02
C ILE A 12 15.00 -2.84 9.13
N LYS A 13 15.71 -1.96 8.44
CA LYS A 13 15.36 -0.54 8.35
C LYS A 13 15.11 -0.17 6.89
N VAL A 14 13.92 0.31 6.61
CA VAL A 14 13.52 0.84 5.31
C VAL A 14 13.20 2.32 5.48
N SER A 15 13.75 3.16 4.62
CA SER A 15 13.42 4.59 4.57
C SER A 15 13.13 4.97 3.13
N ILE A 16 11.94 5.52 2.89
CA ILE A 16 11.45 5.96 1.58
C ILE A 16 11.25 7.46 1.64
N LEU A 17 11.86 8.19 0.71
CA LEU A 17 11.69 9.63 0.54
C LEU A 17 11.10 9.92 -0.84
N LEU A 18 9.93 10.55 -0.83
CA LEU A 18 9.25 11.08 -1.99
C LEU A 18 9.37 12.61 -1.93
N ASN A 19 10.04 13.20 -2.92
CA ASN A 19 10.28 14.64 -2.96
C ASN A 19 10.08 15.18 -4.38
N ARG A 20 9.32 16.26 -4.53
CA ARG A 20 9.01 16.90 -5.83
C ARG A 20 8.51 15.94 -6.88
N LEU A 21 7.52 15.13 -6.51
CA LEU A 21 6.86 14.19 -7.41
C LEU A 21 5.42 14.59 -7.65
N ARG A 22 4.91 14.23 -8.83
CA ARG A 22 3.48 14.25 -9.11
C ARG A 22 3.05 12.83 -9.36
N LEU A 23 2.33 12.26 -8.41
CA LEU A 23 1.87 10.88 -8.46
C LEU A 23 0.42 10.89 -8.90
N ILE A 24 0.18 10.54 -10.16
CA ILE A 24 -1.16 10.30 -10.65
C ILE A 24 -1.57 8.92 -10.13
N GLY A 25 -2.57 8.90 -9.25
CA GLY A 25 -3.08 7.74 -8.57
C GLY A 25 -3.65 6.74 -9.57
N ILE A 26 -2.84 5.74 -9.92
CA ILE A 26 -3.32 4.46 -10.44
C ILE A 26 -3.71 3.67 -9.20
N ILE A 27 -4.87 3.96 -8.62
CA ILE A 27 -5.29 3.32 -7.37
C ILE A 27 -5.38 1.80 -7.54
N ASP A 28 -5.68 1.33 -8.76
CA ASP A 28 -5.61 -0.08 -9.17
C ASP A 28 -4.24 -0.72 -8.88
N LEU A 29 -3.15 0.00 -9.16
CA LEU A 29 -1.78 -0.45 -8.91
C LEU A 29 -1.47 -0.49 -7.40
N LEU A 30 -2.00 0.46 -6.62
CA LEU A 30 -1.82 0.48 -5.17
C LEU A 30 -2.60 -0.66 -4.49
N ILE A 31 -3.79 -0.98 -5.00
CA ILE A 31 -4.59 -2.12 -4.54
C ILE A 31 -3.89 -3.44 -4.89
N GLU A 32 -3.39 -3.58 -6.12
CA GLU A 32 -2.64 -4.76 -6.56
C GLU A 32 -1.33 -4.93 -5.79
N LEU A 33 -0.61 -3.84 -5.53
CA LEU A 33 0.59 -3.85 -4.70
C LEU A 33 0.27 -4.24 -3.26
N LYS A 34 -0.82 -3.72 -2.68
CA LYS A 34 -1.29 -4.14 -1.36
C LYS A 34 -1.56 -5.65 -1.35
N GLN A 35 -2.30 -6.17 -2.32
CA GLN A 35 -2.62 -7.59 -2.41
C GLN A 35 -1.35 -8.44 -2.53
N PHE A 36 -0.43 -8.05 -3.42
CA PHE A 36 0.86 -8.71 -3.56
C PHE A 36 1.69 -8.69 -2.26
N VAL A 37 1.74 -7.54 -1.57
CA VAL A 37 2.51 -7.40 -0.33
C VAL A 37 1.88 -8.23 0.80
N ILE A 38 0.55 -8.26 0.91
CA ILE A 38 -0.15 -9.10 1.89
C ILE A 38 0.05 -10.59 1.55
N ASP A 39 -0.13 -11.00 0.29
CA ASP A 39 0.01 -12.40 -0.12
C ASP A 39 1.46 -12.91 -0.07
N LYS A 40 2.46 -12.03 -0.16
CA LYS A 40 3.90 -12.39 -0.10
C LYS A 40 4.54 -12.19 1.27
N ILE A 41 3.86 -11.55 2.21
CA ILE A 41 4.25 -11.57 3.62
C ILE A 41 3.50 -12.75 4.24
N PRO A 42 4.15 -13.88 4.54
CA PRO A 42 3.44 -15.03 5.09
C PRO A 42 2.82 -14.60 6.42
N GLU A 43 1.50 -14.59 6.50
CA GLU A 43 0.81 -14.69 7.77
C GLU A 43 1.19 -16.05 8.36
N VAL A 44 1.75 -16.04 9.57
CA VAL A 44 1.98 -17.27 10.32
C VAL A 44 0.64 -17.60 10.95
N ASP A 45 -0.17 -18.36 10.23
CA ASP A 45 -1.34 -19.01 10.82
C ASP A 45 -0.83 -20.15 11.70
N GLU A 46 -1.16 -20.08 13.00
CA GLU A 46 -0.68 -21.03 14.01
C GLU A 46 -1.37 -22.39 13.96
N ASP A 47 -2.41 -22.61 13.15
CA ASP A 47 -3.18 -23.85 13.22
C ASP A 47 -3.70 -24.27 11.84
N GLU A 48 -3.00 -25.18 11.13
CA GLU A 48 -3.59 -26.34 10.42
C GLU A 48 -2.48 -27.16 9.72
N TYR A 49 -1.92 -28.14 10.42
CA TYR A 49 -1.21 -29.23 9.73
C TYR A 49 -2.25 -30.26 9.30
N ASP A 50 -2.62 -30.27 8.01
CA ASP A 50 -3.06 -31.51 7.39
C ASP A 50 -2.15 -31.89 6.22
N GLN A 51 -1.82 -33.15 6.28
CA GLN A 51 -0.73 -33.83 5.61
C GLN A 51 -1.35 -34.48 4.37
N SER A 52 -0.90 -34.17 3.16
CA SER A 52 -0.66 -35.19 2.14
C SER A 52 -0.29 -34.66 0.74
N VAL A 53 0.63 -35.43 0.15
CA VAL A 53 0.89 -35.66 -1.28
C VAL A 53 1.65 -34.58 -2.07
N LEU A 54 2.97 -34.74 -2.03
CA LEU A 54 3.88 -34.51 -3.15
C LEU A 54 3.51 -35.47 -4.30
N GLU A 55 3.24 -34.96 -5.49
CA GLU A 55 3.68 -35.60 -6.75
C GLU A 55 4.20 -34.52 -7.70
N GLU A 56 5.51 -34.58 -7.93
CA GLU A 56 6.26 -33.86 -8.96
C GLU A 56 6.00 -34.51 -10.33
N VAL A 57 5.83 -33.72 -11.40
CA VAL A 57 6.34 -34.07 -12.72
C VAL A 57 6.83 -32.82 -13.46
N ASP A 58 8.08 -32.92 -13.89
CA ASP A 58 8.92 -32.04 -14.71
C ASP A 58 8.29 -31.44 -15.99
N GLY A 59 8.84 -30.28 -16.38
CA GLY A 59 8.77 -29.77 -17.76
C GLY A 59 9.25 -28.33 -17.91
N GLU A 60 10.44 -28.16 -18.50
CA GLU A 60 11.12 -26.90 -18.92
C GLU A 60 10.19 -26.00 -19.77
N GLU A 61 10.25 -24.65 -19.77
CA GLU A 61 11.31 -23.82 -20.37
C GLU A 61 11.14 -22.31 -20.00
N ASP A 62 12.27 -21.61 -20.07
CA ASP A 62 12.58 -20.17 -20.02
C ASP A 62 11.45 -19.11 -20.13
N ASN A 63 11.49 -18.14 -19.21
CA ASN A 63 11.65 -16.73 -19.59
C ASN A 63 12.22 -15.86 -18.45
N SER A 64 13.26 -15.13 -18.81
CA SER A 64 14.03 -14.20 -18.00
C SER A 64 13.20 -13.06 -17.40
N LEU A 65 13.41 -12.75 -16.11
CA LEU A 65 13.92 -11.45 -15.61
C LEU A 65 14.01 -11.44 -14.06
N LEU A 66 15.18 -10.99 -13.56
CA LEU A 66 15.52 -10.71 -12.15
C LEU A 66 15.75 -11.90 -11.20
N GLN A 67 16.76 -12.73 -11.49
CA GLN A 67 17.31 -13.63 -10.48
C GLN A 67 18.48 -12.98 -9.73
N ILE A 68 18.22 -12.53 -8.50
CA ILE A 68 19.27 -12.22 -7.53
C ILE A 68 19.96 -13.54 -7.17
N LYS A 69 21.20 -13.69 -7.61
CA LYS A 69 22.02 -14.91 -7.46
C LYS A 69 22.40 -15.11 -5.99
N LEU A 70 21.60 -15.86 -5.22
CA LEU A 70 22.00 -16.37 -3.91
C LEU A 70 22.81 -17.66 -4.11
N LYS A 71 24.09 -17.62 -3.75
CA LYS A 71 25.01 -18.78 -3.78
C LYS A 71 24.47 -19.84 -2.81
N SER A 72 24.13 -21.02 -3.32
CA SER A 72 23.69 -22.17 -2.51
C SER A 72 24.83 -22.66 -1.60
N LEU A 73 24.56 -22.67 -0.30
CA LEU A 73 25.36 -23.33 0.74
C LEU A 73 24.79 -24.76 0.94
N PRO A 74 25.58 -25.76 1.37
CA PRO A 74 25.13 -27.16 1.50
C PRO A 74 24.01 -27.31 2.56
N PRO A 75 23.25 -28.42 2.54
CA PRO A 75 22.04 -28.57 3.37
C PRO A 75 22.38 -28.51 4.87
N PRO A 76 21.63 -27.74 5.69
CA PRO A 76 21.83 -27.75 7.13
C PRO A 76 21.18 -28.99 7.73
N LYS A 77 21.91 -29.57 8.69
CA LYS A 77 21.41 -30.62 9.58
C LYS A 77 20.38 -30.01 10.52
N GLU A 78 19.43 -30.86 10.92
CA GLU A 78 18.40 -30.66 11.94
C GLU A 78 18.88 -29.78 13.11
N ASP A 79 18.46 -28.53 13.09
CA ASP A 79 18.28 -27.65 14.24
C ASP A 79 17.15 -26.68 13.84
N GLU A 80 16.11 -26.56 14.67
CA GLU A 80 14.98 -25.66 14.45
C GLU A 80 15.43 -24.20 14.29
N GLU A 81 15.66 -23.74 13.05
CA GLU A 81 15.82 -22.31 12.75
C GLU A 81 14.46 -21.62 12.86
N LYS A 82 14.07 -21.28 14.10
CA LYS A 82 13.16 -20.17 14.35
C LYS A 82 13.66 -18.98 13.53
N LYS A 83 12.86 -18.54 12.55
CA LYS A 83 13.08 -17.30 11.81
C LYS A 83 13.47 -16.22 12.84
N PRO A 84 14.59 -15.51 12.69
CA PRO A 84 15.02 -14.55 13.69
C PRO A 84 13.93 -13.48 13.83
N ASP A 85 13.42 -13.33 15.05
CA ASP A 85 12.52 -12.27 15.47
C ASP A 85 13.27 -10.93 15.32
N ARG A 86 13.01 -10.21 14.21
CA ARG A 86 13.79 -9.04 13.76
C ARG A 86 13.07 -7.74 14.09
N ASP A 87 13.83 -6.74 14.49
CA ASP A 87 13.33 -5.38 14.70
C ASP A 87 13.11 -4.68 13.35
N VAL A 88 11.86 -4.39 12.99
CA VAL A 88 11.50 -3.78 11.70
C VAL A 88 11.13 -2.30 11.89
N LYS A 89 11.81 -1.43 11.15
CA LYS A 89 11.55 0.02 11.13
C LYS A 89 11.32 0.49 9.71
N VAL A 90 10.18 1.10 9.45
CA VAL A 90 9.83 1.68 8.16
C VAL A 90 9.57 3.17 8.36
N GLY A 91 10.32 4.00 7.65
CA GLY A 91 10.10 5.44 7.56
C GLY A 91 9.67 5.82 6.15
N LEU A 92 8.59 6.58 6.03
CA LEU A 92 8.14 7.17 4.78
C LEU A 92 8.04 8.68 4.98
N SER A 93 8.72 9.45 4.14
CA SER A 93 8.60 10.90 4.09
C SER A 93 8.16 11.31 2.69
N ILE A 94 7.06 12.05 2.63
CA ILE A 94 6.50 12.64 1.43
C ILE A 94 6.57 14.14 1.63
N THR A 95 7.34 14.82 0.80
CA THR A 95 7.53 16.28 0.85
C THR A 95 7.37 16.83 -0.56
N GLU A 96 6.77 18.01 -0.73
CA GLU A 96 6.58 18.66 -2.05
C GLU A 96 6.03 17.68 -3.12
N THR A 97 5.16 16.74 -2.74
CA THR A 97 4.66 15.70 -3.64
C THR A 97 3.15 15.80 -3.73
N ASP A 98 2.64 15.92 -4.95
CA ASP A 98 1.21 16.03 -5.23
C ASP A 98 0.66 14.64 -5.55
N LEU A 99 -0.41 14.24 -4.86
CA LEU A 99 -1.18 13.05 -5.22
C LEU A 99 -2.39 13.48 -6.04
N VAL A 100 -2.55 12.94 -7.23
CA VAL A 100 -3.57 13.35 -8.20
C VAL A 100 -4.44 12.17 -8.54
N VAL A 101 -5.71 12.18 -8.17
CA VAL A 101 -6.67 11.14 -8.53
C VAL A 101 -7.56 11.67 -9.65
N VAL A 102 -7.49 11.05 -10.82
CA VAL A 102 -8.23 11.46 -12.02
C VAL A 102 -9.51 10.66 -12.13
N GLU A 103 -10.62 11.32 -12.48
CA GLU A 103 -11.91 10.68 -12.72
C GLU A 103 -11.82 9.64 -13.84
N ASP A 104 -11.25 10.04 -14.99
CA ASP A 104 -11.10 9.21 -16.18
C ASP A 104 -9.69 9.38 -16.76
N LEU A 105 -8.87 8.32 -16.66
CA LEU A 105 -7.49 8.29 -17.14
C LEU A 105 -7.38 8.32 -18.67
N THR A 106 -8.48 8.09 -19.40
CA THR A 106 -8.48 8.09 -20.87
C THR A 106 -8.56 9.50 -21.46
N SER A 107 -8.93 10.50 -20.65
CA SER A 107 -9.12 11.88 -21.09
C SER A 107 -8.20 12.87 -20.36
N PHE A 108 -7.45 13.65 -21.14
CA PHE A 108 -6.59 14.71 -20.60
C PHE A 108 -7.38 15.92 -20.05
N THR A 109 -8.65 16.06 -20.39
CA THR A 109 -9.53 17.12 -19.86
C THR A 109 -10.42 16.60 -18.72
N SER A 110 -10.07 15.44 -18.16
CA SER A 110 -10.82 14.86 -17.07
C SER A 110 -10.66 15.68 -15.80
N ASN A 111 -11.65 15.61 -14.93
CA ASN A 111 -11.55 16.22 -13.62
C ASN A 111 -10.65 15.37 -12.72
N ALA A 112 -10.01 16.02 -11.77
CA ALA A 112 -9.14 15.37 -10.81
C ALA A 112 -9.23 16.02 -9.45
N VAL A 113 -8.86 15.24 -8.45
CA VAL A 113 -8.65 15.68 -7.08
C VAL A 113 -7.14 15.68 -6.83
N VAL A 114 -6.61 16.82 -6.40
CA VAL A 114 -5.19 17.00 -6.08
C VAL A 114 -5.03 17.18 -4.58
N MET A 115 -4.28 16.30 -3.95
CA MET A 115 -3.90 16.37 -2.55
C MET A 115 -2.45 16.84 -2.44
N LYS A 116 -2.21 17.87 -1.62
CA LYS A 116 -0.89 18.44 -1.33
C LYS A 116 -0.64 18.37 0.16
N GLY A 117 0.62 18.24 0.57
CA GLY A 117 1.00 18.22 1.97
C GLY A 117 2.33 17.51 2.21
N THR A 118 2.79 17.57 3.46
CA THR A 118 3.98 16.84 3.92
C THR A 118 3.56 15.71 4.83
N VAL A 119 3.89 14.46 4.47
CA VAL A 119 3.57 13.27 5.27
C VAL A 119 4.86 12.67 5.82
N VAL A 120 4.90 12.41 7.12
CA VAL A 120 5.96 11.64 7.77
C VAL A 120 5.32 10.49 8.51
N LEU A 121 5.56 9.27 8.03
CA LEU A 121 5.11 8.03 8.63
C LEU A 121 6.29 7.24 9.16
N ASN A 122 6.21 6.81 10.41
CA ASN A 122 7.16 5.93 11.06
C ASN A 122 6.39 4.74 11.61
N PHE A 123 6.76 3.55 11.16
CA PHE A 123 6.28 2.29 11.67
C PHE A 123 7.44 1.55 12.33
N HIS A 124 7.20 1.06 13.53
CA HIS A 124 8.15 0.27 14.28
C HIS A 124 7.47 -0.99 14.78
N SER A 125 7.90 -2.13 14.27
CA SER A 125 7.50 -3.45 14.73
C SER A 125 8.71 -4.08 15.42
N PRO A 126 8.75 -4.07 16.75
CA PRO A 126 9.81 -4.75 17.49
C PRO A 126 9.63 -6.27 17.38
N PRO A 127 10.68 -7.05 17.71
CA PRO A 127 10.56 -8.49 17.89
C PRO A 127 9.40 -8.81 18.85
N THR A 128 8.61 -9.85 18.61
CA THR A 128 7.43 -10.26 19.41
C THR A 128 7.71 -10.30 20.92
N ILE A 129 8.95 -10.62 21.32
CA ILE A 129 9.39 -10.66 22.73
C ILE A 129 9.54 -9.26 23.36
N LYS A 130 9.77 -8.23 22.55
CA LYS A 130 10.18 -6.88 22.99
C LYS A 130 9.03 -5.88 23.07
N GLY A 131 7.84 -6.24 22.60
CA GLY A 131 6.64 -5.44 22.78
C GLY A 131 5.76 -5.35 21.54
N PRO A 132 4.72 -4.51 21.59
CA PRO A 132 3.78 -4.31 20.50
C PRO A 132 4.32 -3.34 19.43
N SER A 133 3.71 -3.40 18.25
CA SER A 133 4.05 -2.51 17.14
C SER A 133 3.47 -1.11 17.36
N THR A 134 4.18 -0.10 16.89
CA THR A 134 3.76 1.30 16.99
C THR A 134 3.78 1.94 15.61
N LEU A 135 2.82 2.84 15.37
CA LEU A 135 2.72 3.64 14.16
C LEU A 135 2.58 5.10 14.59
N HIS A 136 3.40 5.97 14.01
CA HIS A 136 3.25 7.41 14.15
C HIS A 136 3.26 8.02 12.75
N CYS A 137 2.17 8.67 12.37
CA CYS A 137 2.01 9.39 11.13
C CYS A 137 1.66 10.84 11.43
N SER A 138 2.36 11.77 10.81
CA SER A 138 2.05 13.19 10.86
C SER A 138 1.91 13.70 9.44
N VAL A 139 0.80 14.38 9.19
CA VAL A 139 0.54 15.10 7.95
C VAL A 139 0.49 16.58 8.30
N ASP A 140 1.26 17.40 7.60
CA ASP A 140 1.29 18.84 7.79
C ASP A 140 0.96 19.57 6.49
N GLY A 141 0.16 20.64 6.60
CA GLY A 141 -0.30 21.42 5.46
C GLY A 141 -1.10 20.58 4.45
N LEU A 142 -1.95 19.66 4.91
CA LEU A 142 -2.81 18.88 4.04
C LEU A 142 -3.84 19.81 3.38
N GLU A 143 -3.78 19.91 2.05
CA GLU A 143 -4.72 20.66 1.23
C GLU A 143 -5.32 19.73 0.16
N LEU A 144 -6.56 20.02 -0.24
CA LEU A 144 -7.27 19.25 -1.26
C LEU A 144 -7.93 20.20 -2.23
N PHE A 145 -7.76 19.95 -3.53
CA PHE A 145 -8.32 20.75 -4.61
C PHE A 145 -9.06 19.86 -5.60
N SER A 146 -10.16 20.34 -6.16
CA SER A 146 -10.72 19.82 -7.42
C SER A 146 -10.29 20.69 -8.58
N CYS A 147 -9.94 20.09 -9.71
CA CYS A 147 -9.55 20.82 -10.92
C CYS A 147 -9.77 19.98 -12.19
N CYS A 148 -9.67 20.62 -13.34
CA CYS A 148 -9.47 19.92 -14.61
C CYS A 148 -7.97 19.67 -14.83
N VAL A 149 -7.58 18.45 -15.20
CA VAL A 149 -6.16 18.05 -15.35
C VAL A 149 -5.40 18.92 -16.36
N SER A 150 -6.06 19.34 -17.44
CA SER A 150 -5.44 20.17 -18.47
C SER A 150 -5.27 21.64 -18.09
N GLN A 151 -5.95 22.12 -17.05
CA GLN A 151 -6.00 23.53 -16.65
C GLN A 151 -6.01 23.66 -15.12
N GLU A 152 -5.09 22.99 -14.43
CA GLU A 152 -5.04 23.02 -12.95
C GLU A 152 -4.95 24.46 -12.42
N ASP A 153 -4.06 25.27 -12.98
CA ASP A 153 -3.80 26.63 -12.50
C ASP A 153 -5.04 27.54 -12.52
N ASP A 154 -5.93 27.33 -13.49
CA ASP A 154 -7.13 28.16 -13.69
C ASP A 154 -8.38 27.58 -13.00
N THR A 155 -8.41 26.26 -12.79
CA THR A 155 -9.63 25.54 -12.37
C THR A 155 -9.56 24.95 -10.95
N ALA A 156 -8.42 25.09 -10.26
CA ALA A 156 -8.26 24.59 -8.91
C ALA A 156 -9.21 25.29 -7.91
N LEU A 157 -10.16 24.52 -7.40
CA LEU A 157 -11.08 24.92 -6.34
C LEU A 157 -10.71 24.18 -5.06
N SER A 158 -10.43 24.94 -3.99
CA SER A 158 -10.06 24.35 -2.70
C SER A 158 -11.27 23.69 -2.03
N ILE A 159 -11.11 22.40 -1.73
CA ILE A 159 -12.04 21.58 -0.96
C ILE A 159 -11.65 21.57 0.52
N LEU A 160 -10.34 21.50 0.80
CA LEU A 160 -9.80 21.45 2.15
C LEU A 160 -8.77 22.56 2.35
N ASP A 161 -8.96 23.36 3.39
CA ASP A 161 -7.96 24.32 3.83
C ASP A 161 -6.77 23.59 4.49
N PRO A 162 -5.55 24.16 4.45
CA PRO A 162 -4.38 23.53 5.05
C PRO A 162 -4.65 23.06 6.49
N VAL A 163 -4.50 21.76 6.73
CA VAL A 163 -4.69 21.15 8.05
C VAL A 163 -3.53 20.25 8.43
N SER A 164 -3.19 20.22 9.71
CA SER A 164 -2.24 19.25 10.26
C SER A 164 -3.00 18.13 10.97
N ILE A 165 -2.63 16.89 10.67
CA ILE A 165 -3.24 15.67 11.20
C ILE A 165 -2.15 14.81 11.83
N GLY A 166 -2.28 14.50 13.11
CA GLY A 166 -1.50 13.47 13.78
C GLY A 166 -2.30 12.16 13.86
N VAL A 167 -1.64 11.03 13.59
CA VAL A 167 -2.23 9.69 13.74
C VAL A 167 -1.23 8.81 14.48
N GLU A 168 -1.64 8.22 15.59
CA GLU A 168 -0.79 7.37 16.43
C GLU A 168 -1.49 6.04 16.75
N LEU A 169 -0.83 4.92 16.47
CA LEU A 169 -1.25 3.61 16.92
C LEU A 169 -0.51 3.28 18.22
N LYS A 170 -1.26 3.30 19.33
CA LYS A 170 -0.77 2.98 20.66
C LYS A 170 -1.17 1.56 21.05
N PRO A 171 -0.28 0.80 21.68
CA PRO A 171 -0.69 -0.45 22.30
C PRO A 171 -1.58 -0.19 23.52
N LEU A 172 -2.49 -1.12 23.78
CA LEU A 172 -3.35 -1.06 24.95
C LEU A 172 -2.70 -1.83 26.10
N ASP A 173 -2.58 -1.22 27.28
CA ASP A 173 -1.98 -1.86 28.46
C ASP A 173 -2.79 -3.07 28.96
N THR A 174 -4.10 -3.09 28.67
CA THR A 174 -5.00 -4.20 28.97
C THR A 174 -5.85 -4.50 27.73
N PRO A 175 -5.94 -5.76 27.27
CA PRO A 175 -6.76 -6.08 26.10
C PRO A 175 -8.20 -5.60 26.31
N SER A 176 -8.78 -4.99 25.27
CA SER A 176 -10.15 -4.50 25.36
C SER A 176 -11.12 -5.67 25.56
N LYS A 177 -12.32 -5.39 26.05
CA LYS A 177 -13.36 -6.44 26.22
C LYS A 177 -13.71 -7.17 24.91
N ASP A 178 -13.39 -6.55 23.77
CA ASP A 178 -13.61 -7.08 22.43
C ASP A 178 -12.34 -7.70 21.81
N GLY A 179 -11.27 -7.88 22.60
CA GLY A 179 -10.01 -8.48 22.15
C GLY A 179 -9.05 -7.54 21.42
N GLY A 180 -9.35 -6.24 21.37
CA GLY A 180 -8.49 -5.24 20.75
C GLY A 180 -7.20 -5.00 21.54
N THR A 181 -6.07 -5.00 20.83
CA THR A 181 -4.71 -4.87 21.41
C THR A 181 -4.10 -3.48 21.20
N HIS A 182 -4.70 -2.64 20.36
CA HIS A 182 -4.19 -1.32 20.00
C HIS A 182 -5.33 -0.29 19.93
N THR A 183 -4.98 0.99 20.12
CA THR A 183 -5.86 2.16 19.93
C THR A 183 -5.24 3.08 18.89
N LEU A 184 -6.05 3.51 17.92
CA LEU A 184 -5.66 4.49 16.91
C LEU A 184 -6.19 5.86 17.32
N GLU A 185 -5.29 6.78 17.65
CA GLU A 185 -5.59 8.15 18.05
C GLU A 185 -5.39 9.11 16.87
N PHE A 186 -6.32 10.04 16.71
CA PHE A 186 -6.27 11.10 15.71
C PHE A 186 -6.22 12.47 16.41
N ASP A 187 -5.21 13.28 16.11
CA ASP A 187 -5.12 14.67 16.54
C ASP A 187 -5.36 15.59 15.34
N VAL A 188 -6.52 16.26 15.35
CA VAL A 188 -6.93 17.20 14.31
C VAL A 188 -7.49 18.44 15.00
N ARG A 189 -6.82 19.58 14.86
CA ARG A 189 -7.23 20.80 15.57
C ARG A 189 -8.48 21.44 14.98
N GLN A 190 -8.45 21.71 13.68
CA GLN A 190 -9.55 22.36 12.96
C GLN A 190 -9.55 21.87 11.52
N LEU A 191 -10.70 21.35 11.09
CA LEU A 191 -10.91 20.83 9.75
C LEU A 191 -11.98 21.69 9.06
N ASN A 192 -11.59 22.47 8.04
CA ASN A 192 -12.52 23.28 7.26
C ASN A 192 -12.70 22.64 5.88
N VAL A 193 -13.92 22.22 5.57
CA VAL A 193 -14.27 21.53 4.33
C VAL A 193 -15.27 22.37 3.53
N ARG A 194 -15.00 22.56 2.24
CA ARG A 194 -15.83 23.26 1.27
C ARG A 194 -16.14 22.33 0.12
N LEU A 195 -17.29 21.68 0.15
CA LEU A 195 -17.72 20.76 -0.92
C LEU A 195 -18.81 21.42 -1.78
N SER A 196 -18.53 21.54 -3.07
CA SER A 196 -19.52 21.86 -4.08
C SER A 196 -20.24 20.61 -4.58
N TYR A 197 -21.37 20.81 -5.26
CA TYR A 197 -22.07 19.73 -5.95
C TYR A 197 -21.20 19.04 -7.01
N ASN A 198 -20.30 19.78 -7.67
CA ASN A 198 -19.39 19.22 -8.66
C ASN A 198 -18.37 18.28 -8.00
N ASP A 199 -17.85 18.67 -6.84
CA ASP A 199 -16.88 17.86 -6.09
C ASP A 199 -17.51 16.54 -5.64
N ILE A 200 -18.75 16.58 -5.18
CA ILE A 200 -19.48 15.36 -4.79
C ILE A 200 -19.62 14.40 -5.98
N LYS A 201 -19.98 14.90 -7.16
CA LYS A 201 -20.05 14.07 -8.38
C LYS A 201 -18.70 13.46 -8.72
N LEU A 202 -17.65 14.27 -8.67
CA LEU A 202 -16.29 13.85 -8.94
C LEU A 202 -15.86 12.71 -7.99
N PHE A 203 -16.06 12.87 -6.69
CA PHE A 203 -15.75 11.81 -5.72
C PHE A 203 -16.57 10.54 -5.96
N VAL A 204 -17.86 10.66 -6.27
CA VAL A 204 -18.69 9.48 -6.58
C VAL A 204 -18.17 8.75 -7.82
N ALA A 205 -17.83 9.47 -8.89
CA ALA A 205 -17.28 8.88 -10.10
C ALA A 205 -15.93 8.18 -9.84
N ILE A 206 -15.03 8.84 -9.11
CA ILE A 206 -13.75 8.25 -8.68
C ILE A 206 -14.01 6.98 -7.88
N LEU A 207 -14.84 7.02 -6.84
CA LEU A 207 -15.12 5.86 -5.98
C LEU A 207 -15.74 4.68 -6.75
N GLN A 208 -16.62 4.94 -7.70
CA GLN A 208 -17.18 3.90 -8.57
C GLN A 208 -16.11 3.22 -9.40
N ASN A 209 -15.17 3.99 -9.96
CA ASN A 209 -14.05 3.45 -10.72
C ASN A 209 -13.13 2.61 -9.83
N LEU A 210 -12.90 3.02 -8.58
CA LEU A 210 -12.13 2.22 -7.61
C LEU A 210 -12.79 0.89 -7.28
N GLN A 211 -14.11 0.90 -7.09
CA GLN A 211 -14.87 -0.31 -6.79
C GLN A 211 -14.88 -1.29 -7.97
N ALA A 212 -15.01 -0.78 -9.20
CA ALA A 212 -14.95 -1.59 -10.41
C ALA A 212 -13.60 -2.34 -10.50
N SER A 213 -12.48 -1.62 -10.30
CA SER A 213 -11.14 -2.20 -10.37
C SER A 213 -10.83 -3.20 -9.25
N ALA A 214 -11.33 -2.96 -8.04
CA ALA A 214 -11.20 -3.90 -6.93
C ALA A 214 -11.99 -5.20 -7.16
N SER A 215 -13.15 -5.12 -7.83
CA SER A 215 -13.96 -6.32 -8.14
C SER A 215 -13.39 -7.16 -9.30
N SER A 216 -12.69 -6.53 -10.25
CA SER A 216 -12.03 -7.24 -11.34
C SER A 216 -10.77 -7.99 -10.91
N SER A 217 -10.10 -7.54 -9.83
CA SER A 217 -8.90 -8.19 -9.30
C SER A 217 -9.21 -9.44 -8.46
N SER A 218 -10.45 -9.60 -7.96
CA SER A 218 -10.91 -10.84 -7.30
C SER A 218 -11.47 -11.89 -8.26
N SER A 219 -11.68 -11.55 -9.54
CA SER A 219 -12.23 -12.48 -10.53
C SER A 219 -11.10 -13.05 -11.36
N GLY A 220 -10.65 -14.26 -11.02
CA GLY A 220 -9.58 -14.97 -11.69
C GLY A 220 -9.73 -14.91 -13.22
N ARG A 221 -8.65 -14.45 -13.87
CA ARG A 221 -8.47 -14.46 -15.32
C ARG A 221 -8.59 -15.90 -15.84
N THR A 222 -9.81 -16.33 -16.11
CA THR A 222 -10.06 -17.53 -16.92
C THR A 222 -9.81 -17.12 -18.37
N GLU A 223 -8.59 -17.37 -18.84
CA GLU A 223 -8.30 -17.38 -20.27
C GLU A 223 -9.16 -18.45 -20.94
N GLN A 224 -10.33 -18.05 -21.45
CA GLN A 224 -11.02 -18.82 -22.48
C GLN A 224 -10.24 -18.65 -23.79
N VAL A 225 -9.39 -19.63 -24.08
CA VAL A 225 -8.78 -19.79 -25.41
C VAL A 225 -9.88 -20.09 -26.43
N PRO A 226 -10.05 -19.30 -27.51
CA PRO A 226 -11.01 -19.62 -28.55
C PRO A 226 -10.48 -20.82 -29.35
N ARG A 227 -11.12 -21.99 -29.22
CA ARG A 227 -10.89 -23.11 -30.13
C ARG A 227 -11.50 -22.79 -31.50
N LEU A 228 -10.67 -22.31 -32.42
CA LEU A 228 -10.95 -22.37 -33.85
C LEU A 228 -10.93 -23.84 -34.29
N SER A 229 -12.11 -24.44 -34.45
CA SER A 229 -12.25 -25.72 -35.13
C SER A 229 -12.06 -25.51 -36.63
N GLY A 230 -10.90 -25.95 -37.13
CA GLY A 230 -10.56 -25.99 -38.54
C GLY A 230 -11.43 -26.97 -39.33
N VAL A 231 -11.68 -26.55 -40.55
CA VAL A 231 -12.24 -27.29 -41.68
C VAL A 231 -11.32 -28.46 -42.05
N ASN A 232 -11.88 -29.68 -42.10
CA ASN A 232 -11.79 -30.64 -43.20
C ASN A 232 -12.57 -31.92 -42.84
#